data_AF-W9XQ06-F1
#
_entry.id   AF-W9XQ06-F1
#
_cell.length_a   1.000
_cell.length_b   1.000
_cell.length_c   1.000
_cell.angle_alpha   90.00
_cell.angle_beta   90.00
_cell.angle_gamma   90.00
#
_symmetry.space_group_name_H-M   'P 1'
#
loop_
_entity.id
_entity.type
_entity.pdbx_description
1 polymer ?
#
loop_
_entity_poly.entity_id
_entity_poly.type
_entity_poly.pdbx_seq_one_letter_code
_entity_poly.pdbx_strand_id
1 'polypeptide(L)'
;MPNEVSLLKPLGYQRKSSCGYCKSTTGSSAYYMSCDNLRLDHYQELMDRGWRRSGSLYYKPDLLHSCCPQYTIRYLKAADFKPGRESRRAINKWNDFVIGLEYKRKAAMLCPRSREQKRRTRDRFDLLSAVHQAESNNIKRPFDRKTGQPIEPAHKFEVNLEGDSFTKEKYDVFLKYQLQIHKDPASRWKEQAFTRFLCKGLDRKILKINGKTLKLGSYHQCYRLDGKLVAVGVLDLLPHAVSSVYLFYDPEYQDWDLGKISALREIALALEGHYEYYYMGYYIHSCIKMRYKARFSPSYLLDPESFEWNLFDDNNRRELDKRKYVSLSRDRKYGVAHEESNDSAASSTELSVFDDEQDLEFDEAPSDEEDAEIPEGSLFDYNIPGVLSKDEVQRLDLDHWRLLVRNAFIELEDLRGWEDWTIDNPGSIKGIAAELIAATGPNLLQNSALDLF
;
A
#
# COMPACT_ATOMS: atom_id res chain seq x y z
N MET A 1 2.78 -24.13 -17.00
CA MET A 1 2.71 -23.51 -18.34
C MET A 1 1.76 -22.30 -18.39
N PRO A 2 0.68 -22.16 -17.58
CA PRO A 2 -0.05 -20.88 -17.47
C PRO A 2 0.59 -19.85 -16.52
N ASN A 3 1.30 -20.27 -15.47
CA ASN A 3 1.79 -19.36 -14.41
C ASN A 3 3.05 -18.52 -14.77
N GLU A 4 3.44 -18.44 -16.04
CA GLU A 4 4.59 -17.64 -16.48
C GLU A 4 4.23 -16.37 -17.24
N VAL A 5 2.98 -16.25 -17.70
CA VAL A 5 2.51 -15.10 -18.48
C VAL A 5 1.47 -14.32 -17.68
N SER A 6 1.58 -13.00 -17.67
CA SER A 6 0.56 -12.13 -17.07
C SER A 6 -0.63 -11.95 -18.01
N LEU A 7 -1.85 -12.17 -17.54
CA LEU A 7 -3.07 -12.02 -18.34
C LEU A 7 -3.79 -10.72 -17.99
N LEU A 8 -3.72 -9.72 -18.88
CA LEU A 8 -4.22 -8.38 -18.61
C LEU A 8 -5.58 -8.17 -19.27
N LYS A 9 -6.62 -7.93 -18.47
CA LYS A 9 -7.96 -7.62 -18.94
C LYS A 9 -8.30 -6.15 -18.68
N PRO A 10 -8.25 -5.27 -19.69
CA PRO A 10 -8.57 -3.85 -19.49
C PRO A 10 -10.06 -3.68 -19.17
N LEU A 11 -10.36 -2.85 -18.18
CA LEU A 11 -11.74 -2.43 -17.85
C LEU A 11 -12.00 -0.97 -18.24
N GLY A 12 -10.96 -0.26 -18.70
CA GLY A 12 -11.03 1.10 -19.21
C GLY A 12 -10.92 2.17 -18.12
N TYR A 13 -11.05 3.42 -18.57
CA TYR A 13 -11.10 4.59 -17.71
C TYR A 13 -12.50 4.74 -17.12
N GLN A 14 -12.58 4.88 -15.80
CA GLN A 14 -13.85 5.01 -15.09
C GLN A 14 -13.84 6.25 -14.21
N ARG A 15 -14.97 6.95 -14.17
CA ARG A 15 -15.20 8.10 -13.31
C ARG A 15 -16.35 7.81 -12.36
N LYS A 16 -16.08 7.92 -11.07
CA LYS A 16 -17.09 7.83 -10.02
C LYS A 16 -17.63 9.22 -9.72
N SER A 17 -18.94 9.32 -9.49
CA SER A 17 -19.63 10.56 -9.12
C SER A 17 -19.27 11.05 -7.71
N SER A 18 -18.88 10.15 -6.81
CA SER A 18 -18.51 10.44 -5.43
C SER A 18 -17.08 10.01 -5.10
N CYS A 19 -16.43 10.80 -4.26
CA CYS A 19 -15.06 10.57 -3.83
C CYS A 19 -15.03 9.86 -2.46
N GLY A 20 -14.51 8.63 -2.37
CA GLY A 20 -14.48 7.86 -1.11
C GLY A 20 -13.73 8.54 0.06
N TYR A 21 -12.80 9.47 -0.23
CA TYR A 21 -12.02 10.14 0.81
C TYR A 21 -12.60 11.46 1.31
N CYS A 22 -13.15 12.31 0.44
CA CYS A 22 -13.71 13.62 0.86
C CYS A 22 -15.22 13.73 0.67
N LYS A 23 -15.87 12.68 0.13
CA LYS A 23 -17.30 12.60 -0.17
C LYS A 23 -17.81 13.73 -1.07
N SER A 24 -16.91 14.42 -1.77
CA SER A 24 -17.24 15.46 -2.75
C SER A 24 -17.84 14.86 -4.02
N THR A 25 -18.76 15.61 -4.63
CA THR A 25 -19.40 15.34 -5.93
C THR A 25 -18.48 15.57 -7.13
N THR A 26 -17.25 16.08 -6.91
CA THR A 26 -16.23 16.13 -7.98
C THR A 26 -15.82 14.72 -8.41
N GLY A 27 -15.96 13.75 -7.50
CA GLY A 27 -15.71 12.34 -7.77
C GLY A 27 -14.24 11.94 -7.74
N SER A 28 -13.99 10.68 -8.08
CA SER A 28 -12.65 10.13 -8.34
C SER A 28 -12.61 9.51 -9.73
N SER A 29 -11.44 9.52 -10.35
CA SER A 29 -11.27 8.92 -11.67
C SER A 29 -10.02 8.07 -11.68
N ALA A 30 -10.10 6.92 -12.33
CA ALA A 30 -9.00 5.96 -12.40
C ALA A 30 -9.15 5.06 -13.63
N TYR A 31 -8.01 4.56 -14.11
CA TYR A 31 -7.99 3.51 -15.11
C TYR A 31 -7.95 2.15 -14.41
N TYR A 32 -8.79 1.21 -14.83
CA TYR A 32 -8.92 -0.10 -14.21
C TYR A 32 -8.52 -1.22 -15.18
N MET A 33 -7.92 -2.27 -14.62
CA MET A 33 -7.75 -3.56 -15.28
C MET A 33 -7.96 -4.70 -14.28
N SER A 34 -8.43 -5.84 -14.76
CA SER A 34 -8.46 -7.09 -14.01
C SER A 34 -7.32 -7.99 -14.46
N CYS A 35 -6.73 -8.72 -13.52
CA CYS A 35 -5.71 -9.71 -13.80
C CYS A 35 -5.77 -10.82 -12.76
N ASP A 36 -6.07 -12.06 -13.20
CA ASP A 36 -6.14 -13.22 -12.31
C ASP A 36 -4.76 -13.82 -12.01
N ASN A 37 -3.80 -13.64 -12.91
CA ASN A 37 -2.44 -14.16 -12.75
C ASN A 37 -1.44 -13.10 -13.18
N LEU A 38 -1.08 -12.20 -12.26
CA LEU A 38 -0.06 -11.18 -12.49
C LEU A 38 1.28 -11.68 -11.95
N ARG A 39 2.33 -11.55 -12.76
CA ARG A 39 3.68 -11.84 -12.28
C ARG A 39 4.15 -10.77 -11.28
N LEU A 40 4.97 -11.18 -10.33
CA LEU A 40 5.47 -10.33 -9.24
C LEU A 40 6.37 -9.18 -9.73
N ASP A 41 7.16 -9.42 -10.77
CA ASP A 41 8.00 -8.43 -11.45
C ASP A 41 7.13 -7.37 -12.16
N HIS A 42 6.10 -7.79 -12.88
CA HIS A 42 5.16 -6.85 -13.50
C HIS A 42 4.39 -6.04 -12.47
N TYR A 43 3.98 -6.64 -11.35
CA TYR A 43 3.31 -5.86 -10.31
C TYR A 43 4.23 -4.82 -9.66
N GLN A 44 5.52 -5.16 -9.45
CA GLN A 44 6.50 -4.18 -8.97
C GLN A 44 6.59 -2.97 -9.92
N GLU A 45 6.70 -3.21 -11.23
CA GLU A 45 6.71 -2.15 -12.25
C GLU A 45 5.43 -1.31 -12.24
N LEU A 46 4.27 -1.95 -12.10
CA LEU A 46 3.00 -1.24 -11.99
C LEU A 46 2.98 -0.34 -10.74
N MET A 47 3.42 -0.83 -9.58
CA MET A 47 3.47 -0.03 -8.36
C MET A 47 4.42 1.16 -8.47
N ASP A 48 5.55 0.98 -9.14
CA ASP A 48 6.52 2.04 -9.42
C ASP A 48 6.00 3.07 -10.44
N ARG A 49 4.93 2.74 -11.16
CA ARG A 49 4.14 3.67 -11.99
C ARG A 49 2.84 4.14 -11.32
N GLY A 50 2.69 3.91 -10.02
CA GLY A 50 1.59 4.42 -9.21
C GLY A 50 0.31 3.58 -9.22
N TRP A 51 0.34 2.35 -9.75
CA TRP A 51 -0.80 1.44 -9.69
C TRP A 51 -0.94 0.78 -8.32
N ARG A 52 -2.17 0.39 -7.96
CA ARG A 52 -2.48 -0.46 -6.81
C ARG A 52 -3.48 -1.53 -7.18
N ARG A 53 -3.70 -2.47 -6.26
CA ARG A 53 -4.62 -3.58 -6.45
C ARG A 53 -5.57 -3.79 -5.29
N SER A 54 -6.62 -4.52 -5.58
CA SER A 54 -7.66 -4.98 -4.69
C SER A 54 -8.12 -6.36 -5.18
N GLY A 55 -7.56 -7.41 -4.59
CA GLY A 55 -7.67 -8.76 -5.16
C GLY A 55 -7.04 -8.84 -6.55
N SER A 56 -7.84 -9.29 -7.53
CA SER A 56 -7.47 -9.34 -8.95
C SER A 56 -7.75 -8.04 -9.72
N LEU A 57 -8.33 -7.02 -9.08
CA LEU A 57 -8.55 -5.71 -9.70
C LEU A 57 -7.35 -4.79 -9.46
N TYR A 58 -6.84 -4.16 -10.51
CA TYR A 58 -5.74 -3.20 -10.49
C TYR A 58 -6.22 -1.86 -11.01
N TYR A 59 -5.72 -0.78 -10.43
CA TYR A 59 -6.16 0.56 -10.77
C TYR A 59 -5.05 1.60 -10.65
N LYS A 60 -5.09 2.59 -11.56
CA LYS A 60 -4.24 3.77 -11.57
C LYS A 60 -5.12 5.02 -11.42
N PRO A 61 -5.08 5.70 -10.27
CA PRO A 61 -5.82 6.94 -10.07
C PRO A 61 -5.33 8.05 -11.00
N ASP A 62 -6.27 8.86 -11.48
CA ASP A 62 -5.97 10.13 -12.13
C ASP A 62 -5.88 11.24 -11.07
N LEU A 63 -4.65 11.63 -10.75
CA LEU A 63 -4.38 12.65 -9.72
C LEU A 63 -4.80 14.07 -10.16
N LEU A 64 -4.90 14.34 -11.46
CA LEU A 64 -5.25 15.67 -11.97
C LEU A 64 -6.75 15.90 -11.85
N HIS A 65 -7.54 14.90 -12.27
CA HIS A 65 -9.00 15.00 -12.31
C HIS A 65 -9.69 14.57 -11.01
N SER A 66 -9.02 13.79 -10.15
CA SER A 66 -9.61 13.38 -8.87
C SER A 66 -9.68 14.52 -7.84
N CYS A 67 -10.73 14.51 -7.01
CA CYS A 67 -10.89 15.34 -5.79
C CYS A 67 -9.62 15.37 -4.90
N CYS A 68 -9.03 14.20 -4.65
CA CYS A 68 -8.00 13.95 -3.67
C CYS A 68 -6.84 13.24 -4.37
N PRO A 69 -5.73 13.94 -4.65
CA PRO A 69 -4.58 13.33 -5.31
C PRO A 69 -3.94 12.23 -4.45
N GLN A 70 -3.86 11.03 -5.03
CA GLN A 70 -3.36 9.81 -4.38
C GLN A 70 -1.89 9.60 -4.72
N TYR A 71 -0.99 10.26 -3.98
CA TYR A 71 0.45 10.08 -4.19
C TYR A 71 0.90 8.73 -3.67
N THR A 72 1.80 8.06 -4.38
CA THR A 72 2.44 6.85 -3.86
C THR A 72 3.55 7.22 -2.90
N ILE A 73 3.57 6.62 -1.70
CA ILE A 73 4.61 6.84 -0.68
C ILE A 73 5.36 5.54 -0.37
N ARG A 74 6.69 5.62 -0.31
CA ARG A 74 7.55 4.53 0.13
C ARG A 74 8.61 4.99 1.12
N TYR A 75 9.21 4.03 1.80
CA TYR A 75 10.30 4.23 2.77
C TYR A 75 11.42 3.24 2.53
N LEU A 76 12.56 3.51 3.16
CA LEU A 76 13.76 2.68 3.26
C LEU A 76 14.65 2.61 2.02
N LYS A 77 15.96 2.57 2.33
CA LYS A 77 16.94 1.66 1.73
C LYS A 77 17.74 1.11 2.91
N ALA A 78 17.13 0.17 3.65
CA ALA A 78 17.55 -0.54 4.88
C ALA A 78 18.28 0.20 6.05
N ALA A 79 19.29 1.04 5.82
CA ALA A 79 20.19 1.54 6.87
C ALA A 79 19.69 2.79 7.63
N ASP A 80 18.80 3.59 7.00
CA ASP A 80 18.56 4.98 7.41
C ASP A 80 17.23 5.24 8.11
N PHE A 81 16.44 4.19 8.37
CA PHE A 81 15.12 4.36 8.98
C PHE A 81 15.20 5.00 10.37
N LYS A 82 14.44 6.07 10.55
CA LYS A 82 14.27 6.76 11.82
C LYS A 82 12.78 6.85 12.12
N PRO A 83 12.26 6.04 13.06
CA PRO A 83 10.86 6.14 13.44
C PRO A 83 10.60 7.49 14.12
N GLY A 84 9.46 8.12 13.82
CA GLY A 84 9.01 9.35 14.45
C GLY A 84 8.70 9.18 15.94
N ARG A 85 8.65 10.29 16.69
CA ARG A 85 8.37 10.26 18.16
C ARG A 85 7.05 9.58 18.49
N GLU A 86 6.01 9.81 17.68
CA GLU A 86 4.69 9.22 17.89
C GLU A 86 4.66 7.72 17.63
N SER A 87 5.28 7.25 16.54
CA SER A 87 5.37 5.80 16.27
C SER A 87 6.12 5.08 17.38
N ARG A 88 7.19 5.69 17.92
CA ARG A 88 7.89 5.18 19.11
C ARG A 88 6.99 5.15 20.35
N ARG A 89 6.16 6.18 20.55
CA ARG A 89 5.21 6.23 21.66
C ARG A 89 4.15 5.14 21.54
N ALA A 90 3.61 4.93 20.35
CA ALA A 90 2.59 3.90 20.07
C ALA A 90 3.13 2.50 20.36
N ILE A 91 4.30 2.13 19.82
CA ILE A 91 4.88 0.80 20.06
C ILE A 91 5.26 0.59 21.52
N ASN A 92 5.79 1.61 22.20
CA ASN A 92 6.10 1.50 23.63
C ASN A 92 4.82 1.35 24.47
N LYS A 93 3.76 2.12 24.17
CA LYS A 93 2.45 1.99 24.84
C LYS A 93 1.90 0.57 24.69
N TRP A 94 1.93 0.01 23.48
CA TRP A 94 1.51 -1.37 23.20
C TRP A 94 2.35 -2.41 23.95
N ASN A 95 3.68 -2.27 23.91
CA ASN A 95 4.57 -3.17 24.63
C ASN A 95 4.33 -3.15 26.15
N ASP A 96 4.02 -1.98 26.69
CA ASP A 96 3.72 -1.79 28.11
C ASP A 96 2.43 -2.50 28.52
N PHE A 97 1.42 -2.44 27.66
CA PHE A 97 0.16 -3.15 27.82
C PHE A 97 0.33 -4.66 27.78
N VAL A 98 0.94 -5.19 26.72
CA VAL A 98 1.12 -6.64 26.55
C VAL A 98 1.97 -7.25 27.67
N ILE A 99 3.09 -6.61 28.00
CA ILE A 99 4.03 -7.14 28.99
C ILE A 99 3.46 -7.00 30.41
N GLY A 100 2.81 -5.87 30.69
CA GLY A 100 2.27 -5.56 32.02
C GLY A 100 3.32 -5.02 33.00
N LEU A 101 2.86 -4.18 33.94
CA LEU A 101 3.71 -3.52 34.93
C LEU A 101 4.32 -4.50 35.94
N GLU A 102 3.59 -5.55 36.31
CA GLU A 102 4.05 -6.53 37.29
C GLU A 102 5.23 -7.35 36.78
N TYR A 103 5.11 -7.89 35.56
CA TYR A 103 6.20 -8.58 34.89
C TYR A 103 7.42 -7.66 34.77
N LYS A 104 7.25 -6.41 34.32
CA LYS A 104 8.38 -5.47 34.19
C LYS A 104 9.13 -5.25 35.49
N ARG A 105 8.40 -5.08 36.60
CA ARG A 105 9.00 -4.91 37.93
C ARG A 105 9.80 -6.15 38.34
N LYS A 106 9.22 -7.34 38.19
CA LYS A 106 9.89 -8.61 38.53
C LYS A 106 11.09 -8.90 37.60
N ALA A 107 10.93 -8.71 36.30
CA ALA A 107 11.98 -8.90 35.30
C ALA A 107 13.16 -7.96 35.53
N ALA A 108 12.92 -6.70 35.91
CA ALA A 108 13.99 -5.76 36.25
C ALA A 108 14.84 -6.21 37.45
N MET A 109 14.24 -6.93 38.41
CA MET A 109 14.94 -7.49 39.57
C MET A 109 15.66 -8.80 39.24
N LEU A 110 15.00 -9.69 38.50
CA LEU A 110 15.50 -11.06 38.22
C LEU A 110 16.48 -11.12 37.04
N CYS A 111 16.37 -10.20 36.08
CA CYS A 111 17.18 -10.12 34.88
C CYS A 111 17.54 -8.66 34.57
N PRO A 112 18.38 -8.02 35.40
CA PRO A 112 18.75 -6.63 35.20
C PRO A 112 19.48 -6.46 33.86
N ARG A 113 19.02 -5.51 33.05
CA ARG A 113 19.68 -5.16 31.78
C ARG A 113 21.14 -4.73 32.03
N SER A 114 22.05 -5.23 31.20
CA SER A 114 23.46 -4.89 31.30
C SER A 114 23.68 -3.38 31.04
N ARG A 115 24.79 -2.85 31.55
CA ARG A 115 25.18 -1.44 31.36
C ARG A 115 25.29 -1.08 29.87
N GLU A 116 25.75 -2.02 29.05
CA GLU A 116 25.84 -1.87 27.60
C GLU A 116 24.48 -1.86 26.91
N GLN A 117 23.55 -2.73 27.31
CA GLN A 117 22.17 -2.72 26.80
C GLN A 117 21.46 -1.41 27.13
N LYS A 118 21.61 -0.92 28.36
CA LYS A 118 21.07 0.39 28.77
C LYS A 118 21.67 1.54 27.95
N ARG A 119 22.96 1.49 27.62
CA ARG A 119 23.63 2.48 26.77
C ARG A 119 23.12 2.42 25.32
N ARG A 120 23.00 1.23 24.73
CA ARG A 120 22.46 1.04 23.37
C ARG A 120 21.05 1.61 23.23
N THR A 121 20.15 1.31 24.18
CA THR A 121 18.77 1.83 24.16
C THR A 121 18.70 3.36 24.36
N ARG A 122 19.67 3.95 25.06
CA ARG A 122 19.73 5.40 25.30
C ARG A 122 20.24 6.17 24.07
N ASP A 123 21.22 5.62 23.37
CA ASP A 123 21.93 6.35 22.30
C ASP A 123 21.22 6.22 20.93
N ARG A 124 20.52 5.10 20.63
CA ARG A 124 19.75 4.92 19.38
C ARG A 124 18.49 4.07 19.61
N PHE A 125 17.37 4.45 18.99
CA PHE A 125 16.17 3.62 18.96
C PHE A 125 16.39 2.43 18.02
N ASP A 126 16.38 1.22 18.58
CA ASP A 126 16.46 -0.04 17.83
C ASP A 126 15.05 -0.52 17.49
N LEU A 127 14.68 -0.42 16.21
CA LEU A 127 13.36 -0.81 15.72
C LEU A 127 13.07 -2.29 15.97
N LEU A 128 14.00 -3.17 15.59
CA LEU A 128 13.78 -4.62 15.67
C LEU A 128 13.58 -5.01 17.13
N SER A 129 14.47 -4.54 18.03
CA SER A 129 14.31 -4.83 19.46
C SER A 129 12.99 -4.29 20.03
N ALA A 130 12.49 -3.14 19.57
CA ALA A 130 11.26 -2.55 20.08
C ALA A 130 10.01 -3.30 19.59
N VAL A 131 9.99 -3.69 18.33
CA VAL A 131 8.86 -4.40 17.70
C VAL A 131 8.72 -5.81 18.25
N HIS A 132 9.83 -6.54 18.39
CA HIS A 132 9.83 -7.92 18.88
C HIS A 132 9.72 -8.04 20.41
N GLN A 133 9.74 -6.92 21.14
CA GLN A 133 9.79 -6.91 22.61
C GLN A 133 8.57 -7.59 23.25
N ALA A 134 7.39 -7.37 22.69
CA ALA A 134 6.13 -7.90 23.20
C ALA A 134 5.78 -9.28 22.65
N GLU A 135 6.50 -9.77 21.64
CA GLU A 135 6.22 -11.08 21.04
C GLU A 135 6.58 -12.21 22.00
N SER A 136 5.66 -13.16 22.19
CA SER A 136 5.73 -14.22 23.20
C SER A 136 7.01 -15.05 23.16
N ASN A 137 7.56 -15.29 21.96
CA ASN A 137 8.78 -16.05 21.72
C ASN A 137 10.06 -15.35 22.21
N ASN A 138 10.03 -14.01 22.35
CA ASN A 138 11.19 -13.20 22.73
C ASN A 138 11.16 -12.80 24.21
N ILE A 139 10.03 -13.00 24.89
CA ILE A 139 9.86 -12.68 26.31
C ILE A 139 10.60 -13.71 27.17
N LYS A 140 11.51 -13.24 28.03
CA LYS A 140 12.23 -14.09 28.97
C LYS A 140 11.34 -14.50 30.13
N ARG A 141 11.36 -15.76 30.55
CA ARG A 141 10.53 -16.26 31.65
C ARG A 141 11.39 -16.80 32.79
N PRO A 142 12.15 -15.94 33.50
CA PRO A 142 12.94 -16.39 34.65
C PRO A 142 12.02 -16.88 35.77
N PHE A 143 12.48 -17.87 36.54
CA PHE A 143 11.76 -18.36 37.70
C PHE A 143 11.79 -17.35 38.83
N ASP A 144 10.62 -17.06 39.40
CA ASP A 144 10.51 -16.26 40.61
C ASP A 144 11.02 -17.07 41.80
N ARG A 145 12.04 -16.55 42.49
CA ARG A 145 12.68 -17.23 43.64
C ARG A 145 11.72 -17.47 44.81
N LYS A 146 10.60 -16.72 44.89
CA LYS A 146 9.62 -16.85 45.98
C LYS A 146 8.53 -17.88 45.70
N THR A 147 8.06 -17.97 44.47
CA THR A 147 6.93 -18.85 44.10
C THR A 147 7.37 -20.12 43.37
N GLY A 148 8.63 -20.18 42.91
CA GLY A 148 9.14 -21.31 42.11
C GLY A 148 8.53 -21.42 40.71
N GLN A 149 7.67 -20.47 40.32
CA GLN A 149 7.02 -20.43 39.02
C GLN A 149 7.67 -19.40 38.09
N PRO A 150 7.64 -19.60 36.76
CA PRO A 150 8.11 -18.61 35.81
C PRO A 150 7.25 -17.34 35.89
N ILE A 151 7.88 -16.17 35.74
CA ILE A 151 7.12 -14.93 35.55
C ILE A 151 6.51 -14.91 34.15
N GLU A 152 5.22 -14.59 34.08
CA GLU A 152 4.45 -14.50 32.83
C GLU A 152 4.10 -13.03 32.53
N PRO A 153 4.08 -12.61 31.26
CA PRO A 153 3.56 -11.31 30.87
C PRO A 153 2.05 -11.23 31.13
N ALA A 154 1.50 -10.01 31.13
CA ALA A 154 0.05 -9.81 31.29
C ALA A 154 -0.75 -10.45 30.14
N HIS A 155 -0.22 -10.39 28.92
CA HIS A 155 -0.84 -10.95 27.73
C HIS A 155 0.17 -11.73 26.88
N LYS A 156 -0.32 -12.71 26.13
CA LYS A 156 0.44 -13.47 25.14
C LYS A 156 0.21 -12.88 23.75
N PHE A 157 1.18 -12.15 23.23
CA PHE A 157 1.10 -11.55 21.90
C PHE A 157 1.93 -12.31 20.87
N GLU A 158 1.33 -12.61 19.72
CA GLU A 158 1.94 -13.37 18.63
C GLU A 158 1.66 -12.69 17.29
N VAL A 159 2.69 -12.60 16.44
CA VAL A 159 2.56 -12.06 15.08
C VAL A 159 3.04 -13.13 14.10
N ASN A 160 2.12 -13.62 13.26
CA ASN A 160 2.39 -14.68 12.31
C ASN A 160 2.13 -14.21 10.88
N LEU A 161 3.00 -14.60 9.96
CA LEU A 161 2.78 -14.38 8.54
C LEU A 161 2.12 -15.62 7.92
N GLU A 162 0.84 -15.51 7.58
CA GLU A 162 0.01 -16.57 7.04
C GLU A 162 -0.30 -16.35 5.55
N GLY A 163 -0.81 -17.38 4.87
CA GLY A 163 -1.34 -17.21 3.52
C GLY A 163 -2.54 -16.26 3.48
N ASP A 164 -2.80 -15.71 2.30
CA ASP A 164 -3.96 -14.87 1.99
C ASP A 164 -5.29 -15.64 1.96
N SER A 165 -5.31 -16.93 2.32
CA SER A 165 -6.51 -17.76 2.30
C SER A 165 -7.60 -17.25 3.26
N PHE A 166 -8.85 -17.49 2.87
CA PHE A 166 -10.02 -17.27 3.71
C PHE A 166 -9.91 -18.08 5.02
N THR A 167 -10.18 -17.42 6.14
CA THR A 167 -10.51 -18.09 7.39
C THR A 167 -11.67 -17.36 8.06
N LYS A 168 -12.49 -18.09 8.80
CA LYS A 168 -13.62 -17.49 9.52
C LYS A 168 -13.16 -16.42 10.51
N GLU A 169 -12.07 -16.69 11.22
CA GLU A 169 -11.44 -15.76 12.16
C GLU A 169 -11.07 -14.43 11.49
N LYS A 170 -10.42 -14.46 10.32
CA LYS A 170 -10.06 -13.24 9.56
C LYS A 170 -11.30 -12.48 9.09
N TYR A 171 -12.29 -13.21 8.56
CA TYR A 171 -13.54 -12.63 8.10
C TYR A 171 -14.34 -11.95 9.22
N ASP A 172 -14.40 -12.55 10.41
CA ASP A 172 -15.17 -12.00 11.53
C ASP A 172 -14.56 -10.68 12.03
N VAL A 173 -13.22 -10.59 12.12
CA VAL A 173 -12.53 -9.33 12.45
C VAL A 173 -12.76 -8.28 11.36
N PHE A 174 -12.66 -8.68 10.09
CA PHE A 174 -12.92 -7.80 8.96
C PHE A 174 -14.35 -7.24 8.98
N LEU A 175 -15.34 -8.10 9.19
CA LEU A 175 -16.75 -7.70 9.22
C LEU A 175 -17.03 -6.73 10.37
N LYS A 176 -16.49 -6.98 11.57
CA LYS A 176 -16.57 -6.03 12.69
C LYS A 176 -15.96 -4.68 12.34
N TYR A 177 -14.79 -4.68 11.72
CA TYR A 177 -14.09 -3.46 11.30
C TYR A 177 -14.94 -2.67 10.29
N GLN A 178 -15.48 -3.32 9.25
CA GLN A 178 -16.33 -2.66 8.26
C GLN A 178 -17.62 -2.09 8.88
N LEU A 179 -18.27 -2.84 9.77
CA LEU A 179 -19.52 -2.40 10.41
C LEU A 179 -19.32 -1.20 11.35
N GLN A 180 -18.23 -1.17 12.12
CA GLN A 180 -18.05 -0.16 13.15
C GLN A 180 -17.24 1.05 12.67
N ILE A 181 -16.20 0.83 11.87
CA ILE A 181 -15.31 1.89 11.41
C ILE A 181 -15.81 2.48 10.09
N HIS A 182 -16.23 1.65 9.14
CA HIS A 182 -16.74 2.11 7.84
C HIS A 182 -18.26 2.34 7.84
N LYS A 183 -18.98 1.87 8.87
CA LYS A 183 -20.44 1.94 8.96
C LYS A 183 -21.16 1.29 7.77
N ASP A 184 -20.48 0.34 7.13
CA ASP A 184 -21.00 -0.41 6.00
C ASP A 184 -22.03 -1.45 6.46
N PRO A 185 -23.11 -1.69 5.69
CA PRO A 185 -24.08 -2.71 6.04
C PRO A 185 -23.49 -4.11 5.85
N ALA A 186 -23.81 -5.03 6.76
CA ALA A 186 -23.30 -6.41 6.71
C ALA A 186 -23.71 -7.15 5.42
N SER A 187 -24.81 -6.72 4.76
CA SER A 187 -25.27 -7.25 3.48
C SER A 187 -24.27 -7.06 2.33
N ARG A 188 -23.46 -5.99 2.37
CA ARG A 188 -22.39 -5.68 1.39
C ARG A 188 -21.26 -6.72 1.48
N TRP A 189 -20.96 -7.17 2.70
CA TRP A 189 -19.74 -7.93 2.99
C TRP A 189 -20.00 -9.43 3.17
N LYS A 190 -20.46 -10.10 2.11
CA LYS A 190 -20.53 -11.57 2.08
C LYS A 190 -19.13 -12.19 2.03
N GLU A 191 -19.00 -13.46 2.43
CA GLU A 191 -17.72 -14.19 2.44
C GLU A 191 -17.02 -14.21 1.05
N GLN A 192 -17.79 -14.27 -0.03
CA GLN A 192 -17.29 -14.18 -1.40
C GLN A 192 -16.67 -12.81 -1.71
N ALA A 193 -17.28 -11.71 -1.23
CA ALA A 193 -16.75 -10.37 -1.42
C ALA A 193 -15.42 -10.19 -0.68
N PHE A 194 -15.33 -10.66 0.57
CA PHE A 194 -14.07 -10.69 1.31
C PHE A 194 -12.99 -11.50 0.59
N THR A 195 -13.35 -12.69 0.08
CA THR A 195 -12.41 -13.56 -0.65
C THR A 195 -11.91 -12.88 -1.93
N ARG A 196 -12.81 -12.25 -2.69
CA ARG A 196 -12.44 -11.48 -3.89
C ARG A 196 -11.54 -10.30 -3.56
N PHE A 197 -11.81 -9.61 -2.44
CA PHE A 197 -11.11 -8.40 -2.03
C PHE A 197 -9.70 -8.68 -1.48
N LEU A 198 -9.56 -9.65 -0.58
CA LEU A 198 -8.32 -9.85 0.20
C LEU A 198 -7.65 -11.21 0.00
N CYS A 199 -8.35 -12.21 -0.54
CA CYS A 199 -7.82 -13.58 -0.64
C CYS A 199 -7.40 -14.03 -2.05
N LYS A 200 -7.60 -13.17 -3.06
CA LYS A 200 -7.13 -13.39 -4.42
C LYS A 200 -5.90 -12.54 -4.70
N GLY A 201 -4.83 -12.81 -3.95
CA GLY A 201 -3.57 -12.12 -4.09
C GLY A 201 -2.67 -12.65 -5.21
N LEU A 202 -1.41 -12.26 -5.13
CA LEU A 202 -0.33 -12.72 -5.99
C LEU A 202 0.15 -14.10 -5.56
N ASP A 203 0.49 -14.93 -6.55
CA ASP A 203 1.03 -16.27 -6.35
C ASP A 203 2.25 -16.26 -5.42
N ARG A 204 2.17 -17.06 -4.35
CA ARG A 204 3.25 -17.17 -3.38
C ARG A 204 4.43 -17.97 -3.94
N LYS A 205 5.64 -17.43 -3.77
CA LYS A 205 6.90 -18.09 -4.13
C LYS A 205 7.90 -17.94 -2.99
N ILE A 206 8.75 -18.95 -2.80
CA ILE A 206 9.86 -18.87 -1.85
C ILE A 206 11.15 -19.05 -2.63
N LEU A 207 11.99 -18.01 -2.65
CA LEU A 207 13.29 -18.04 -3.28
C LEU A 207 14.38 -18.25 -2.24
N LYS A 208 15.41 -19.02 -2.59
CA LYS A 208 16.63 -19.14 -1.78
C LYS A 208 17.75 -18.45 -2.53
N ILE A 209 18.18 -17.28 -2.06
CA ILE A 209 19.24 -16.47 -2.67
C ILE A 209 20.39 -16.38 -1.68
N ASN A 210 21.58 -16.86 -2.05
CA ASN A 210 22.79 -16.81 -1.21
C ASN A 210 22.58 -17.31 0.23
N GLY A 211 21.84 -18.42 0.38
CA GLY A 211 21.51 -19.02 1.69
C GLY A 211 20.41 -18.30 2.48
N LYS A 212 19.86 -17.20 1.96
CA LYS A 212 18.74 -16.46 2.57
C LYS A 212 17.42 -16.84 1.90
N THR A 213 16.37 -16.97 2.71
CA THR A 213 15.02 -17.27 2.23
C THR A 213 14.24 -15.98 2.02
N LEU A 214 13.84 -15.71 0.78
CA LEU A 214 13.00 -14.58 0.40
C LEU A 214 11.58 -15.09 0.09
N LYS A 215 10.59 -14.59 0.83
CA LYS A 215 9.17 -14.92 0.60
C LYS A 215 8.59 -13.91 -0.39
N LEU A 216 7.78 -14.35 -1.33
CA LEU A 216 7.16 -13.51 -2.33
C LEU A 216 5.69 -13.88 -2.51
N GLY A 217 4.88 -12.95 -2.99
CA GLY A 217 3.43 -13.07 -3.16
C GLY A 217 2.64 -12.48 -2.00
N SER A 218 1.34 -12.79 -1.95
CA SER A 218 0.45 -12.19 -0.95
C SER A 218 0.35 -13.01 0.34
N TYR A 219 0.36 -12.29 1.45
CA TYR A 219 0.32 -12.83 2.81
C TYR A 219 -0.56 -11.98 3.73
N HIS A 220 -1.09 -12.62 4.77
CA HIS A 220 -1.78 -11.96 5.87
C HIS A 220 -0.91 -12.00 7.12
N GLN A 221 -0.45 -10.83 7.57
CA GLN A 221 0.22 -10.67 8.85
C GLN A 221 -0.82 -10.59 9.97
N CYS A 222 -0.94 -11.66 10.73
CA CYS A 222 -1.98 -11.87 11.74
C CYS A 222 -1.44 -11.56 13.13
N TYR A 223 -2.08 -10.63 13.83
CA TYR A 223 -1.75 -10.19 15.17
C TYR A 223 -2.71 -10.86 16.16
N ARG A 224 -2.21 -11.72 17.05
CA ARG A 224 -3.01 -12.42 18.05
C ARG A 224 -2.63 -11.97 19.46
N LEU A 225 -3.64 -11.70 20.28
CA LEU A 225 -3.50 -11.39 21.69
C LEU A 225 -4.29 -12.44 22.50
N ASP A 226 -3.62 -13.16 23.39
CA ASP A 226 -4.19 -14.26 24.19
C ASP A 226 -4.90 -15.33 23.35
N GLY A 227 -4.39 -15.55 22.14
CA GLY A 227 -4.96 -16.50 21.17
C GLY A 227 -6.10 -15.95 20.31
N LYS A 228 -6.62 -14.74 20.58
CA LYS A 228 -7.64 -14.06 19.75
C LYS A 228 -6.97 -13.21 18.67
N LEU A 229 -7.39 -13.32 17.42
CA LEU A 229 -6.97 -12.41 16.35
C LEU A 229 -7.54 -11.00 16.57
N VAL A 230 -6.64 -10.02 16.67
CA VAL A 230 -6.98 -8.61 16.95
C VAL A 230 -6.70 -7.69 15.77
N ALA A 231 -5.79 -8.05 14.87
CA ALA A 231 -5.52 -7.28 13.66
C ALA A 231 -4.97 -8.16 12.54
N VAL A 232 -5.16 -7.72 11.30
CA VAL A 232 -4.63 -8.37 10.10
C VAL A 232 -4.12 -7.31 9.13
N GLY A 233 -2.83 -7.35 8.83
CA GLY A 233 -2.22 -6.62 7.72
C GLY A 233 -2.18 -7.48 6.47
N VAL A 234 -2.73 -6.99 5.36
CA VAL A 234 -2.70 -7.64 4.05
C VAL A 234 -1.49 -7.09 3.29
N LEU A 235 -0.53 -7.96 3.01
CA LEU A 235 0.78 -7.59 2.50
C LEU A 235 1.08 -8.29 1.17
N ASP A 236 1.70 -7.56 0.25
CA ASP A 236 2.37 -8.12 -0.91
C ASP A 236 3.88 -8.07 -0.72
N LEU A 237 4.51 -9.23 -0.76
CA LEU A 237 5.96 -9.36 -0.72
C LEU A 237 6.48 -9.49 -2.15
N LEU A 238 7.23 -8.49 -2.60
CA LEU A 238 7.75 -8.37 -3.95
C LEU A 238 9.28 -8.46 -3.95
N PRO A 239 9.92 -8.64 -5.11
CA PRO A 239 11.36 -8.86 -5.17
C PRO A 239 12.20 -7.82 -4.41
N HIS A 240 11.78 -6.55 -4.45
CA HIS A 240 12.50 -5.44 -3.81
C HIS A 240 11.70 -4.75 -2.69
N ALA A 241 10.44 -5.12 -2.47
CA ALA A 241 9.54 -4.32 -1.65
C ALA A 241 8.55 -5.13 -0.83
N VAL A 242 8.17 -4.59 0.34
CA VAL A 242 6.96 -4.99 1.08
C VAL A 242 5.90 -3.94 0.85
N SER A 243 4.74 -4.31 0.30
CA SER A 243 3.61 -3.40 0.11
C SER A 243 2.49 -3.72 1.09
N SER A 244 2.08 -2.71 1.85
CA SER A 244 0.90 -2.73 2.71
C SER A 244 -0.33 -2.40 1.88
N VAL A 245 -1.17 -3.41 1.63
CA VAL A 245 -2.37 -3.30 0.80
C VAL A 245 -3.55 -2.83 1.64
N TYR A 246 -3.78 -3.48 2.77
CA TYR A 246 -4.93 -3.19 3.62
C TYR A 246 -4.65 -3.57 5.08
N LEU A 247 -5.26 -2.87 6.03
CA LEU A 247 -5.18 -3.20 7.45
C LEU A 247 -6.58 -3.12 8.05
N PHE A 248 -6.97 -4.17 8.76
CA PHE A 248 -8.20 -4.19 9.54
C PHE A 248 -7.95 -4.80 10.91
N TYR A 249 -8.74 -4.38 11.90
CA TYR A 249 -8.55 -4.76 13.30
C TYR A 249 -9.86 -4.82 14.07
N ASP A 250 -9.86 -5.50 15.22
CA ASP A 250 -11.00 -5.54 16.12
C ASP A 250 -11.15 -4.14 16.76
N PRO A 251 -12.28 -3.43 16.55
CA PRO A 251 -12.47 -2.05 17.03
C PRO A 251 -12.32 -1.87 18.55
N GLU A 252 -12.42 -2.94 19.34
CA GLU A 252 -12.06 -2.95 20.78
C GLU A 252 -10.65 -2.40 21.03
N TYR A 253 -9.76 -2.45 20.04
CA TYR A 253 -8.37 -2.00 20.13
C TYR A 253 -8.09 -0.68 19.37
N GLN A 254 -9.10 0.09 18.99
CA GLN A 254 -8.93 1.33 18.22
C GLN A 254 -7.98 2.36 18.89
N ASP A 255 -7.97 2.42 20.22
CA ASP A 255 -7.17 3.39 21.01
C ASP A 255 -5.65 3.07 21.05
N TRP A 256 -5.23 2.00 20.37
CA TRP A 256 -3.85 1.52 20.37
C TRP A 256 -3.06 1.92 19.14
N ASP A 257 -3.62 2.72 18.22
CA ASP A 257 -2.92 3.16 17.01
C ASP A 257 -2.36 1.99 16.19
N LEU A 258 -3.15 0.92 15.99
CA LEU A 258 -2.68 -0.31 15.35
C LEU A 258 -2.08 -0.10 13.96
N GLY A 259 -2.50 0.94 13.22
CA GLY A 259 -1.87 1.32 11.94
C GLY A 259 -0.42 1.79 12.07
N LYS A 260 -0.03 2.46 13.16
CA LYS A 260 1.38 2.82 13.41
C LYS A 260 2.18 1.59 13.83
N ILE A 261 1.57 0.70 14.62
CA ILE A 261 2.21 -0.53 15.10
C ILE A 261 2.45 -1.48 13.93
N SER A 262 1.45 -1.67 13.05
CA SER A 262 1.57 -2.54 11.89
C SER A 262 2.64 -2.02 10.94
N ALA A 263 2.66 -0.71 10.66
CA ALA A 263 3.69 -0.10 9.83
C ALA A 263 5.10 -0.36 10.39
N LEU A 264 5.32 -0.20 11.71
CA LEU A 264 6.63 -0.51 12.32
C LEU A 264 6.98 -1.99 12.21
N ARG A 265 6.00 -2.89 12.34
CA ARG A 265 6.21 -4.34 12.21
C ARG A 265 6.48 -4.78 10.77
N GLU A 266 5.83 -4.15 9.80
CA GLU A 266 6.01 -4.36 8.36
C GLU A 266 7.37 -3.82 7.90
N ILE A 267 7.81 -2.69 8.45
CA ILE A 267 9.17 -2.16 8.25
C ILE A 267 10.20 -3.11 8.87
N ALA A 268 9.95 -3.65 10.06
CA ALA A 268 10.79 -4.69 10.65
C ALA A 268 10.85 -5.93 9.74
N LEU A 269 9.71 -6.39 9.22
CA LEU A 269 9.64 -7.50 8.26
C LEU A 269 10.46 -7.21 6.99
N ALA A 270 10.40 -5.98 6.47
CA ALA A 270 11.18 -5.57 5.31
C ALA A 270 12.69 -5.70 5.58
N LEU A 271 13.15 -5.22 6.75
CA LEU A 271 14.56 -5.29 7.16
C LEU A 271 15.03 -6.74 7.39
N GLU A 272 14.23 -7.54 8.08
CA GLU A 272 14.51 -8.96 8.39
C GLU A 272 14.55 -9.81 7.11
N GLY A 273 13.62 -9.55 6.18
CA GLY A 273 13.51 -10.24 4.91
C GLY A 273 14.45 -9.72 3.81
N HIS A 274 15.22 -8.67 4.10
CA HIS A 274 16.12 -8.00 3.15
C HIS A 274 15.44 -7.42 1.92
N TYR A 275 14.22 -6.92 2.08
CA TYR A 275 13.57 -6.08 1.09
C TYR A 275 14.18 -4.68 1.15
N GLU A 276 14.26 -4.00 0.02
CA GLU A 276 14.88 -2.67 -0.07
C GLU A 276 13.93 -1.59 0.42
N TYR A 277 12.65 -1.71 0.06
CA TYR A 277 11.64 -0.68 0.24
C TYR A 277 10.41 -1.21 1.00
N TYR A 278 9.71 -0.30 1.68
CA TYR A 278 8.37 -0.52 2.23
C TYR A 278 7.39 0.48 1.62
N TYR A 279 6.31 0.00 1.02
CA TYR A 279 5.25 0.79 0.39
C TYR A 279 4.03 0.77 1.32
N MET A 280 3.52 1.95 1.66
CA MET A 280 2.41 2.08 2.62
C MET A 280 1.10 2.47 1.92
N GLY A 281 0.98 2.11 0.65
CA GLY A 281 -0.15 2.47 -0.19
C GLY A 281 -0.08 3.92 -0.68
N TYR A 282 -1.23 4.57 -0.76
CA TYR A 282 -1.33 5.98 -1.14
C TYR A 282 -1.12 6.90 0.06
N TYR A 283 -0.79 8.16 -0.25
CA TYR A 283 -0.69 9.31 0.62
C TYR A 283 -1.52 10.44 0.01
N ILE A 284 -2.54 10.88 0.74
CA ILE A 284 -3.39 12.01 0.35
C ILE A 284 -3.10 13.13 1.33
N HIS A 285 -2.48 14.21 0.85
CA HIS A 285 -1.99 15.28 1.71
C HIS A 285 -3.10 16.01 2.50
N SER A 286 -4.27 16.16 1.86
CA SER A 286 -5.48 16.75 2.47
C SER A 286 -6.17 15.84 3.49
N CYS A 287 -5.85 14.54 3.53
CA CYS A 287 -6.49 13.59 4.45
C CYS A 287 -5.72 13.49 5.78
N ILE A 288 -6.32 13.98 6.87
CA ILE A 288 -5.71 13.98 8.21
C ILE A 288 -5.30 12.57 8.64
N LYS A 289 -6.17 11.57 8.43
CA LYS A 289 -5.90 10.16 8.74
C LYS A 289 -4.70 9.58 7.96
N MET A 290 -4.26 10.20 6.86
CA MET A 290 -3.11 9.75 6.07
C MET A 290 -1.83 10.56 6.32
N ARG A 291 -1.92 11.69 7.04
CA ARG A 291 -0.77 12.55 7.34
C ARG A 291 0.30 11.86 8.17
N TYR A 292 -0.04 10.83 8.95
CA TYR A 292 0.95 10.11 9.75
C TYR A 292 1.94 9.31 8.89
N LYS A 293 1.54 8.88 7.67
CA LYS A 293 2.41 8.12 6.75
C LYS A 293 3.69 8.93 6.45
N ALA A 294 3.53 10.21 6.14
CA ALA A 294 4.66 11.12 5.93
C ALA A 294 5.63 11.29 7.12
N ARG A 295 5.27 10.86 8.34
CA ARG A 295 6.10 11.05 9.56
C ARG A 295 7.16 9.97 9.75
N PHE A 296 7.16 8.94 8.93
CA PHE A 296 8.25 7.97 8.86
C PHE A 296 9.36 8.52 7.96
N SER A 297 10.62 8.46 8.40
CA SER A 297 11.75 9.06 7.68
C SER A 297 12.90 8.05 7.46
N PRO A 298 13.62 8.11 6.32
CA PRO A 298 13.29 8.92 5.15
C PRO A 298 12.07 8.35 4.41
N SER A 299 11.21 9.23 3.92
CA SER A 299 10.06 8.92 3.08
C SER A 299 10.24 9.52 1.69
N TYR A 300 9.70 8.86 0.68
CA TYR A 300 9.78 9.30 -0.70
C TYR A 300 8.39 9.29 -1.32
N LEU A 301 8.06 10.35 -2.06
CA LEU A 301 6.87 10.41 -2.89
C LEU A 301 7.24 10.13 -4.35
N LEU A 302 6.40 9.34 -5.01
CA LEU A 302 6.50 9.11 -6.44
C LEU A 302 5.96 10.32 -7.18
N ASP A 303 6.77 10.87 -8.08
CA ASP A 303 6.34 11.91 -9.00
C ASP A 303 5.34 11.33 -10.03
N PRO A 304 4.14 11.89 -10.16
CA PRO A 304 3.08 11.30 -10.96
C PRO A 304 3.31 11.41 -12.48
N GLU A 305 4.20 12.28 -12.94
CA GLU A 305 4.47 12.47 -14.37
C GLU A 305 5.73 11.70 -14.81
N SER A 306 6.81 11.78 -14.04
CA SER A 306 8.13 11.20 -14.39
C SER A 306 8.39 9.84 -13.77
N PHE A 307 7.62 9.44 -12.75
CA PHE A 307 7.88 8.26 -11.91
C PHE A 307 9.21 8.31 -11.13
N GLU A 308 9.80 9.51 -10.98
CA GLU A 308 10.96 9.71 -10.13
C GLU A 308 10.56 9.75 -8.65
N TRP A 309 11.36 9.10 -7.81
CA TRP A 309 11.16 9.13 -6.36
C TRP A 309 11.86 10.33 -5.74
N ASN A 310 11.08 11.25 -5.19
CA ASN A 310 11.57 12.46 -4.55
C ASN A 310 11.47 12.35 -3.03
N LEU A 311 12.48 12.82 -2.30
CA LEU A 311 12.48 12.82 -0.83
C LEU A 311 11.32 13.68 -0.31
N PHE A 312 10.51 13.16 0.61
CA PHE A 312 9.45 13.94 1.22
C PHE A 312 9.98 14.78 2.39
N ASP A 313 10.52 15.95 2.06
CA ASP A 313 11.03 16.94 3.00
C ASP A 313 10.02 18.07 3.27
N ASP A 314 10.42 19.03 4.11
CA ASP A 314 9.57 20.17 4.46
C ASP A 314 9.27 21.07 3.24
N ASN A 315 10.15 21.12 2.23
CA ASN A 315 9.92 21.91 1.02
C ASN A 315 8.81 21.29 0.17
N ASN A 316 8.89 19.99 -0.10
CA ASN A 316 7.86 19.28 -0.85
C ASN A 316 6.52 19.27 -0.12
N ARG A 317 6.56 19.22 1.22
CA ARG A 317 5.36 19.38 2.04
C ARG A 317 4.71 20.76 1.86
N ARG A 318 5.49 21.85 1.91
CA ARG A 318 4.96 23.22 1.71
C ARG A 318 4.32 23.39 0.34
N GLU A 319 4.88 22.76 -0.70
CA GLU A 319 4.29 22.82 -2.03
C GLU A 319 2.93 22.11 -2.10
N LEU A 320 2.77 20.96 -1.42
CA LEU A 320 1.49 20.29 -1.28
C LEU A 320 0.50 21.06 -0.38
N ASP A 321 0.98 21.88 0.57
CA ASP A 321 0.13 22.77 1.35
C ASP A 321 -0.43 23.92 0.47
N LYS A 322 0.35 24.41 -0.51
CA LYS A 322 -0.04 25.50 -1.41
C LYS A 322 -0.92 25.04 -2.58
N ARG A 323 -0.65 23.85 -3.13
CA ARG A 323 -1.23 23.36 -4.39
C ARG A 323 -1.85 22.00 -4.20
N LYS A 324 -3.03 21.80 -4.80
CA LYS A 324 -3.72 20.51 -4.82
C LYS A 324 -2.85 19.42 -5.46
N TYR A 325 -2.28 19.72 -6.63
CA TYR A 325 -1.46 18.81 -7.41
C TYR A 325 -0.05 19.39 -7.58
N VAL A 326 0.94 18.60 -7.20
CA VAL A 326 2.37 18.87 -7.33
C VAL A 326 3.03 17.76 -8.14
N SER A 327 3.86 18.17 -9.10
CA SER A 327 4.78 17.34 -9.88
C SER A 327 6.10 18.08 -9.92
N LEU A 328 7.11 17.54 -9.23
CA LEU A 328 8.41 18.21 -9.08
C LEU A 328 9.19 18.16 -10.39
N SER A 329 9.00 17.10 -11.18
CA SER A 329 9.59 17.01 -12.52
C SER A 329 9.03 18.11 -13.44
N ARG A 330 7.73 18.36 -13.36
CA ARG A 330 7.06 19.45 -14.09
C ARG A 330 7.54 20.82 -13.62
N ASP A 331 7.60 21.03 -12.31
CA ASP A 331 8.07 22.31 -11.74
C ASP A 331 9.52 22.61 -12.17
N ARG A 332 10.41 21.59 -12.20
CA ARG A 332 11.77 21.70 -12.73
C ARG A 332 11.80 22.04 -14.23
N LYS A 333 10.90 21.46 -15.03
CA LYS A 333 10.86 21.63 -16.48
C LYS A 333 10.33 22.99 -16.92
N TYR A 334 9.31 23.52 -16.24
CA TYR A 334 8.65 24.77 -16.61
C TYR A 334 9.06 25.98 -15.75
N GLY A 335 9.99 25.79 -14.81
CA GLY A 335 10.60 26.89 -14.05
C GLY A 335 9.61 27.61 -13.15
N VAL A 336 8.89 26.88 -12.29
CA VAL A 336 8.15 27.53 -11.19
C VAL A 336 9.20 28.10 -10.24
N ALA A 337 9.23 29.43 -10.11
CA ALA A 337 10.18 30.11 -9.23
C ALA A 337 10.05 29.55 -7.81
N HIS A 338 11.12 28.93 -7.32
CA HIS A 338 11.30 28.78 -5.87
C HIS A 338 11.41 30.21 -5.32
N GLU A 339 10.31 30.76 -4.81
CA GLU A 339 10.41 31.89 -3.89
C GLU A 339 11.16 31.39 -2.65
N GLU A 340 12.48 31.55 -2.67
CA GLU A 340 13.27 31.63 -1.44
C GLU A 340 12.80 32.88 -0.70
N SER A 341 11.78 32.73 0.13
CA SER A 341 11.38 33.80 1.05
C SER A 341 12.41 33.88 2.18
N ASN A 342 13.35 34.80 2.01
CA ASN A 342 13.98 35.48 3.13
C ASN A 342 12.92 36.28 3.89
N ASP A 343 13.09 36.29 5.22
CA ASP A 343 12.51 37.19 6.21
C ASP A 343 11.06 36.99 6.71
N SER A 344 11.03 36.54 7.98
CA SER A 344 10.37 37.18 9.11
C SER A 344 9.11 38.02 8.82
N ALA A 345 7.96 37.38 8.91
CA ALA A 345 6.75 38.02 9.40
C ALA A 345 5.86 36.97 10.06
N ALA A 346 5.75 37.07 11.39
CA ALA A 346 4.72 36.38 12.14
C ALA A 346 3.36 36.92 11.71
N SER A 347 2.66 36.17 10.87
CA SER A 347 1.23 36.34 10.66
C SER A 347 0.53 35.14 11.29
N SER A 348 -0.04 35.40 12.45
CA SER A 348 -0.96 34.50 13.16
C SER A 348 -2.21 34.31 12.31
N THR A 349 -2.21 33.30 11.44
CA THR A 349 -3.43 32.77 10.86
C THR A 349 -3.91 31.67 11.77
N GLU A 350 -5.10 31.86 12.33
CA GLU A 350 -5.75 31.00 13.30
C GLU A 350 -5.70 29.53 12.85
N LEU A 351 -5.08 28.70 13.69
CA LEU A 351 -5.25 27.25 13.66
C LEU A 351 -6.72 26.98 13.93
N SER A 352 -7.52 26.87 12.87
CA SER A 352 -8.86 26.31 12.98
C SER A 352 -8.71 24.88 13.49
N VAL A 353 -9.14 24.69 14.73
CA VAL A 353 -9.32 23.40 15.38
C VAL A 353 -10.34 22.63 14.54
N PHE A 354 -9.84 21.80 13.62
CA PHE A 354 -10.66 20.88 12.86
C PHE A 354 -10.76 19.60 13.66
N ASP A 355 -12.00 19.26 14.02
CA ASP A 355 -12.40 18.13 14.85
C ASP A 355 -11.82 16.81 14.32
N ASP A 356 -11.29 15.99 15.23
CA ASP A 356 -10.69 14.68 14.96
C ASP A 356 -11.72 13.60 14.55
N GLU A 357 -13.02 13.95 14.47
CA GLU A 357 -14.16 13.01 14.39
C GLU A 357 -14.77 12.78 12.99
N GLN A 358 -14.13 13.19 11.89
CA GLN A 358 -14.63 12.80 10.57
C GLN A 358 -14.07 11.44 10.14
N ASP A 359 -14.96 10.44 10.21
CA ASP A 359 -14.78 9.11 9.66
C ASP A 359 -14.61 9.14 8.13
N LEU A 360 -13.38 9.39 7.70
CA LEU A 360 -12.95 9.19 6.32
C LEU A 360 -12.57 7.72 6.13
N GLU A 361 -13.23 7.08 5.18
CA GLU A 361 -13.12 5.67 4.85
C GLU A 361 -11.74 5.36 4.25
N PHE A 362 -11.03 4.40 4.83
CA PHE A 362 -9.79 3.85 4.29
C PHE A 362 -10.11 2.86 3.17
N ASP A 363 -9.68 3.16 1.94
CA ASP A 363 -9.73 2.24 0.79
C ASP A 363 -11.03 1.43 0.73
N GLU A 364 -12.14 2.12 0.42
CA GLU A 364 -13.34 1.42 0.00
C GLU A 364 -12.92 0.35 -1.01
N ALA A 365 -13.20 -0.93 -0.71
CA ALA A 365 -13.31 -1.90 -1.78
C ALA A 365 -14.22 -1.29 -2.84
N PRO A 366 -13.92 -1.46 -4.14
CA PRO A 366 -14.71 -0.88 -5.21
C PRO A 366 -16.19 -1.04 -4.85
N SER A 367 -16.80 0.07 -4.41
CA SER A 367 -18.23 0.14 -4.22
C SER A 367 -18.85 -0.21 -5.55
N ASP A 368 -19.95 -0.95 -5.47
CA ASP A 368 -20.66 -1.59 -6.56
C ASP A 368 -20.61 -0.75 -7.84
N GLU A 369 -20.39 -1.42 -8.98
CA GLU A 369 -20.23 -0.87 -10.33
C GLU A 369 -21.38 0.06 -10.79
N GLU A 370 -22.40 0.26 -9.96
CA GLU A 370 -23.64 0.97 -10.26
C GLU A 370 -23.47 2.49 -10.44
N ASP A 371 -22.42 3.11 -9.84
CA ASP A 371 -22.18 4.57 -9.92
C ASP A 371 -20.95 4.97 -10.76
N ALA A 372 -20.31 4.02 -11.46
CA ALA A 372 -19.12 4.27 -12.27
C ALA A 372 -19.50 4.48 -13.74
N GLU A 373 -19.30 5.70 -14.24
CA GLU A 373 -19.47 6.00 -15.66
C GLU A 373 -18.16 5.72 -16.41
N ILE A 374 -18.24 5.09 -17.59
CA ILE A 374 -17.14 4.97 -18.54
C ILE A 374 -17.26 6.16 -19.50
N PRO A 375 -16.40 7.19 -19.39
CA PRO A 375 -16.50 8.37 -20.25
C PRO A 375 -16.27 8.00 -21.72
N GLU A 376 -17.04 8.61 -22.62
CA GLU A 376 -16.80 8.47 -24.07
C GLU A 376 -15.49 9.19 -24.45
N GLY A 377 -14.68 8.56 -25.31
CA GLY A 377 -13.40 9.10 -25.78
C GLY A 377 -12.23 8.16 -25.52
N SER A 378 -11.04 8.51 -26.02
CA SER A 378 -9.84 7.71 -25.80
C SER A 378 -9.09 8.16 -24.54
N LEU A 379 -8.37 7.24 -23.90
CA LEU A 379 -7.49 7.55 -22.77
C LEU A 379 -6.52 8.70 -23.07
N PHE A 380 -6.06 8.81 -24.31
CA PHE A 380 -5.11 9.83 -24.74
C PHE A 380 -5.66 11.26 -24.66
N ASP A 381 -7.00 11.42 -24.71
CA ASP A 381 -7.64 12.75 -24.64
C ASP A 381 -7.60 13.33 -23.22
N TYR A 382 -7.57 12.46 -22.21
CA TYR A 382 -7.62 12.85 -20.79
C TYR A 382 -6.27 13.34 -20.26
N ASN A 383 -5.17 13.18 -21.00
CA ASN A 383 -3.82 13.62 -20.59
C ASN A 383 -3.45 13.23 -19.14
N ILE A 384 -3.77 11.99 -18.76
CA ILE A 384 -3.54 11.49 -17.41
C ILE A 384 -2.03 11.51 -17.10
N PRO A 385 -1.60 12.07 -15.97
CA PRO A 385 -0.20 12.09 -15.58
C PRO A 385 0.49 10.71 -15.63
N GLY A 386 1.63 10.65 -16.31
CA GLY A 386 2.46 9.45 -16.42
C GLY A 386 1.95 8.39 -17.39
N VAL A 387 0.84 8.63 -18.09
CA VAL A 387 0.42 7.81 -19.24
C VAL A 387 1.25 8.21 -20.46
N LEU A 388 1.72 7.22 -21.22
CA LEU A 388 2.48 7.49 -22.44
C LEU A 388 1.62 8.23 -23.47
N SER A 389 2.23 9.14 -24.20
CA SER A 389 1.59 9.81 -25.34
C SER A 389 1.37 8.83 -26.49
N LYS A 390 0.43 9.18 -27.37
CA LYS A 390 0.13 8.41 -28.58
C LYS A 390 1.39 8.17 -29.44
N ASP A 391 2.22 9.21 -29.62
CA ASP A 391 3.44 9.12 -30.43
C ASP A 391 4.47 8.18 -29.82
N GLU A 392 4.52 8.07 -28.49
CA GLU A 392 5.40 7.12 -27.80
C GLU A 392 4.90 5.69 -27.97
N VAL A 393 3.60 5.47 -27.84
CA VAL A 393 2.99 4.13 -28.01
C VAL A 393 3.10 3.65 -29.45
N GLN A 394 2.96 4.53 -30.44
CA GLN A 394 3.15 4.20 -31.86
C GLN A 394 4.57 3.70 -32.19
N ARG A 395 5.57 4.02 -31.37
CA ARG A 395 6.95 3.53 -31.54
C ARG A 395 7.18 2.19 -30.87
N LEU A 396 6.22 1.70 -30.09
CA LEU A 396 6.30 0.39 -29.45
C LEU A 396 5.80 -0.69 -30.41
N ASP A 397 6.40 -1.86 -30.27
CA ASP A 397 5.99 -3.05 -31.01
C ASP A 397 4.77 -3.69 -30.33
N LEU A 398 3.58 -3.24 -30.74
CA LEU A 398 2.31 -3.85 -30.32
C LEU A 398 1.95 -5.07 -31.18
N ASP A 399 2.57 -5.22 -32.35
CA ASP A 399 2.22 -6.21 -33.37
C ASP A 399 2.46 -7.63 -32.85
N HIS A 400 3.61 -7.85 -32.21
CA HIS A 400 3.98 -9.13 -31.60
C HIS A 400 3.45 -9.34 -30.18
N TRP A 401 2.61 -8.43 -29.67
CA TRP A 401 2.00 -8.65 -28.37
C TRP A 401 0.95 -9.76 -28.47
N ARG A 402 0.86 -10.59 -27.43
CA ARG A 402 0.02 -11.80 -27.48
C ARG A 402 -1.40 -11.50 -26.99
N LEU A 403 -2.40 -12.06 -27.66
CA LEU A 403 -3.80 -12.07 -27.27
C LEU A 403 -4.24 -13.50 -26.92
N LEU A 404 -4.92 -13.66 -25.79
CA LEU A 404 -5.51 -14.93 -25.38
C LEU A 404 -6.88 -15.12 -26.05
N VAL A 405 -7.03 -16.19 -26.83
CA VAL A 405 -8.30 -16.59 -27.45
C VAL A 405 -8.55 -18.07 -27.21
N ARG A 406 -9.62 -18.42 -26.47
CA ARG A 406 -10.04 -19.81 -26.22
C ARG A 406 -8.89 -20.74 -25.76
N ASN A 407 -8.00 -20.23 -24.90
CA ASN A 407 -6.79 -20.90 -24.37
C ASN A 407 -5.61 -21.04 -25.33
N ALA A 408 -5.59 -20.34 -26.47
CA ALA A 408 -4.43 -20.20 -27.34
C ALA A 408 -3.93 -18.76 -27.35
N PHE A 409 -2.62 -18.57 -27.51
CA PHE A 409 -2.03 -17.26 -27.77
C PHE A 409 -1.90 -17.05 -29.27
N ILE A 410 -2.35 -15.89 -29.73
CA ILE A 410 -2.13 -15.39 -31.09
C ILE A 410 -1.41 -14.03 -30.99
N GLU A 411 -0.62 -13.68 -31.99
CA GLU A 411 -0.04 -12.33 -32.04
C GLU A 411 -1.09 -11.34 -32.55
N LEU A 412 -0.98 -10.07 -32.15
CA LEU A 412 -1.96 -9.06 -32.53
C LEU A 412 -1.94 -8.77 -34.03
N GLU A 413 -0.78 -8.89 -34.69
CA GLU A 413 -0.67 -8.77 -36.15
C GLU A 413 -1.47 -9.81 -36.94
N ASP A 414 -1.64 -11.01 -36.38
CA ASP A 414 -2.43 -12.09 -37.01
C ASP A 414 -3.94 -11.79 -37.01
N LEU A 415 -4.39 -10.74 -36.31
CA LEU A 415 -5.78 -10.34 -36.29
C LEU A 415 -6.19 -9.71 -37.60
N ARG A 416 -7.30 -10.23 -38.16
CA ARG A 416 -7.90 -9.66 -39.37
C ARG A 416 -8.31 -8.20 -39.14
N GLY A 417 -7.66 -7.28 -39.85
CA GLY A 417 -7.91 -5.84 -39.79
C GLY A 417 -6.99 -5.07 -38.85
N TRP A 418 -6.00 -5.72 -38.22
CA TRP A 418 -5.05 -5.06 -37.33
C TRP A 418 -4.29 -3.90 -38.00
N GLU A 419 -3.88 -4.09 -39.25
CA GLU A 419 -3.18 -3.08 -40.06
C GLU A 419 -4.04 -1.83 -40.30
N ASP A 420 -5.35 -2.02 -40.50
CA ASP A 420 -6.31 -0.95 -40.81
C ASP A 420 -6.80 -0.21 -39.56
N TRP A 421 -6.70 -0.83 -38.38
CA TRP A 421 -7.15 -0.22 -37.13
C TRP A 421 -6.21 0.91 -36.68
N THR A 422 -6.82 1.94 -36.10
CA THR A 422 -6.11 3.08 -35.52
C THR A 422 -6.08 3.00 -34.00
N ILE A 423 -5.00 3.50 -33.41
CA ILE A 423 -4.83 3.55 -31.96
C ILE A 423 -5.84 4.49 -31.28
N ASP A 424 -6.39 5.46 -32.03
CA ASP A 424 -7.35 6.43 -31.51
C ASP A 424 -8.76 5.87 -31.29
N ASN A 425 -9.03 4.66 -31.80
CA ASN A 425 -10.36 4.08 -31.68
C ASN A 425 -10.44 3.20 -30.42
N PRO A 426 -11.03 3.68 -29.31
CA PRO A 426 -11.11 2.94 -28.06
C PRO A 426 -11.99 1.67 -28.17
N GLY A 427 -12.81 1.55 -29.22
CA GLY A 427 -13.61 0.35 -29.49
C GLY A 427 -12.87 -0.73 -30.28
N SER A 428 -11.69 -0.43 -30.82
CA SER A 428 -10.88 -1.41 -31.55
C SER A 428 -9.91 -2.13 -30.62
N ILE A 429 -9.56 -3.38 -30.93
CA ILE A 429 -8.56 -4.15 -30.16
C ILE A 429 -7.22 -3.40 -30.11
N LYS A 430 -6.83 -2.72 -31.21
CA LYS A 430 -5.60 -1.93 -31.29
C LYS A 430 -5.63 -0.72 -30.36
N GLY A 431 -6.74 0.01 -30.31
CA GLY A 431 -6.92 1.11 -29.36
C GLY A 431 -6.90 0.63 -27.91
N ILE A 432 -7.65 -0.43 -27.59
CA ILE A 432 -7.67 -1.03 -26.24
C ILE A 432 -6.25 -1.46 -25.81
N ALA A 433 -5.52 -2.15 -26.70
CA ALA A 433 -4.15 -2.58 -26.44
C ALA A 433 -3.22 -1.38 -26.20
N ALA A 434 -3.33 -0.35 -27.04
CA ALA A 434 -2.51 0.85 -26.94
C ALA A 434 -2.80 1.64 -25.66
N GLU A 435 -4.06 1.83 -25.26
CA GLU A 435 -4.42 2.50 -24.01
C GLU A 435 -3.91 1.75 -22.78
N LEU A 436 -4.03 0.42 -22.79
CA LEU A 436 -3.54 -0.41 -21.70
C LEU A 436 -2.02 -0.29 -21.55
N ILE A 437 -1.26 -0.38 -22.64
CA ILE A 437 0.20 -0.22 -22.63
C ILE A 437 0.62 1.21 -22.32
N ALA A 438 -0.13 2.22 -22.76
CA ALA A 438 0.12 3.60 -22.37
C ALA A 438 0.04 3.77 -20.85
N ALA A 439 -0.98 3.18 -20.22
CA ALA A 439 -1.21 3.28 -18.79
C ALA A 439 -0.27 2.39 -17.95
N THR A 440 0.08 1.21 -18.44
CA THR A 440 0.88 0.20 -17.72
C THR A 440 2.36 0.25 -17.99
N GLY A 441 2.77 0.64 -19.20
CA GLY A 441 4.15 0.90 -19.59
C GLY A 441 4.70 -0.18 -20.51
N PRO A 442 5.82 0.09 -21.20
CA PRO A 442 6.33 -0.78 -22.26
C PRO A 442 6.87 -2.11 -21.71
N ASN A 443 7.37 -2.14 -20.47
CA ASN A 443 7.93 -3.35 -19.86
C ASN A 443 6.89 -4.48 -19.76
N LEU A 444 5.61 -4.13 -19.63
CA LEU A 444 4.54 -5.12 -19.56
C LEU A 444 4.23 -5.78 -20.90
N LEU A 445 4.77 -5.34 -22.04
CA LEU A 445 4.64 -6.09 -23.31
C LEU A 445 5.33 -7.46 -23.24
N GLN A 446 6.42 -7.54 -22.48
CA GLN A 446 7.19 -8.77 -22.32
C GLN A 446 6.49 -9.71 -21.35
N ASN A 447 6.44 -11.01 -21.65
CA ASN A 447 5.89 -12.03 -20.75
C ASN A 447 4.46 -11.76 -20.24
N SER A 448 3.68 -11.00 -21.00
CA SER A 448 2.24 -10.83 -20.78
C SER A 448 1.46 -11.23 -22.02
N ALA A 449 0.14 -11.23 -21.87
CA ALA A 449 -0.83 -11.31 -22.93
C ALA A 449 -2.08 -10.49 -22.57
N LEU A 450 -2.72 -9.95 -23.58
CA LEU A 450 -4.02 -9.30 -23.50
C LEU A 450 -5.11 -10.37 -23.40
N ASP A 451 -6.11 -10.13 -22.55
CA ASP A 451 -7.28 -10.99 -22.38
C ASP A 451 -8.58 -10.18 -22.58
N LEU A 452 -9.28 -10.43 -23.68
CA LEU A 452 -10.49 -9.70 -24.06
C LEU A 452 -11.75 -10.58 -24.06
N PHE A 453 -11.64 -11.91 -23.91
CA PHE A 453 -12.72 -12.84 -24.24
C PHE A 453 -13.19 -13.71 -23.09
#